data_AF-A0AAD2CPI6-F1
#
_entry.id   AF-A0AAD2CPI6-F1
#
_cell.length_a   1.000
_cell.length_b   1.000
_cell.length_c   1.000
_cell.angle_alpha   90.00
_cell.angle_beta   90.00
_cell.angle_gamma   90.00
#
_symmetry.space_group_name_H-M   'P 1'
#
loop_
_entity.id
_entity.type
_entity.pdbx_description
1 polymer ?
#
loop_
_entity_poly.entity_id
_entity_poly.type
_entity_poly.pdbx_seq_one_letter_code
_entity_poly.pdbx_strand_id
1 'polypeptide(L)'
;MAEPAILRQLFVQIGLTQAVADTIVDDHNINSTATLTKIKPDTVSKLVKTLRHPGGGGGGHAIPFQVQQDITDVAWLLKHRVRTSRDLAIPTIGLPVLTDELEINRDHEEQWTEPSSLDIEITRNDWNKTFRTIEESLTNFKEVHGCPLSYTIRVATAIPADPDPSTDYASIEDEIIARAPMVNAQGDFVATFRTDNTTLWKLLSALFKDTVDWTDIKHCARTKDGRTAFLDLKSARLGAQYTNNVSAEIERRWLALSYAGPKRNWKFDDYARNHKECFLLLAELDDYQEPDERTRYIYI
;
A
#
# COMPACT_ATOMS: atom_id res chain seq x y z
N MET A 1 -26.92 -0.36 -19.54
CA MET A 1 -28.00 -1.35 -19.43
C MET A 1 -27.53 -2.75 -19.00
N ALA A 2 -26.27 -3.16 -19.22
CA ALA A 2 -25.78 -4.48 -18.80
C ALA A 2 -25.46 -4.60 -17.29
N GLU A 3 -24.93 -3.52 -16.68
CA GLU A 3 -24.43 -3.55 -15.29
C GLU A 3 -25.51 -3.84 -14.23
N PRO A 4 -26.72 -3.24 -14.28
CA PRO A 4 -27.78 -3.58 -13.33
C PRO A 4 -28.23 -5.05 -13.41
N ALA A 5 -28.15 -5.67 -14.60
CA ALA A 5 -28.49 -7.08 -14.76
C ALA A 5 -27.42 -7.99 -14.15
N ILE A 6 -26.14 -7.62 -14.31
CA ILE A 6 -25.00 -8.32 -13.71
C ILE A 6 -25.06 -8.24 -12.17
N LEU A 7 -25.40 -7.08 -11.61
CA LEU A 7 -25.53 -6.92 -10.16
C LEU A 7 -26.70 -7.73 -9.59
N ARG A 8 -27.82 -7.84 -10.30
CA ARG A 8 -28.91 -8.76 -9.89
C ARG A 8 -28.43 -10.21 -9.85
N GLN A 9 -27.71 -10.64 -10.88
CA GLN A 9 -27.17 -11.99 -10.93
C GLN A 9 -26.18 -12.26 -9.77
N LEU A 10 -25.32 -11.30 -9.46
CA LEU A 10 -24.42 -11.34 -8.31
C LEU A 10 -25.19 -11.55 -6.99
N PHE A 11 -26.24 -10.76 -6.75
CA PHE A 11 -27.06 -10.86 -5.54
C PHE A 11 -27.74 -12.24 -5.43
N VAL A 12 -28.20 -12.79 -6.56
CA VAL A 12 -28.76 -14.15 -6.59
C VAL A 12 -27.69 -15.21 -6.33
N GLN A 13 -26.48 -15.05 -6.86
CA GLN A 13 -25.36 -15.99 -6.66
C GLN A 13 -24.90 -16.07 -5.19
N ILE A 14 -25.07 -15.00 -4.41
CA ILE A 14 -24.79 -14.98 -2.97
C ILE A 14 -26.00 -15.36 -2.09
N GLY A 15 -27.11 -15.84 -2.70
CA GLY A 15 -28.22 -16.45 -1.98
C GLY A 15 -29.46 -15.55 -1.76
N LEU A 16 -29.56 -14.40 -2.42
CA LEU A 16 -30.81 -13.62 -2.44
C LEU A 16 -31.81 -14.18 -3.47
N THR A 17 -33.10 -13.93 -3.23
CA THR A 17 -34.13 -14.21 -4.24
C THR A 17 -34.12 -13.14 -5.32
N GLN A 18 -34.59 -13.47 -6.53
CA GLN A 18 -34.68 -12.52 -7.64
C GLN A 18 -35.47 -11.25 -7.26
N ALA A 19 -36.58 -11.40 -6.53
CA ALA A 19 -37.40 -10.27 -6.10
C ALA A 19 -36.64 -9.31 -5.17
N VAL A 20 -35.82 -9.84 -4.24
CA VAL A 20 -35.01 -9.00 -3.35
C VAL A 20 -33.89 -8.31 -4.13
N ALA A 21 -33.25 -9.01 -5.07
CA ALA A 21 -32.22 -8.43 -5.91
C ALA A 21 -32.77 -7.27 -6.77
N ASP A 22 -33.98 -7.40 -7.30
CA ASP A 22 -34.66 -6.33 -8.05
C ASP A 22 -34.92 -5.10 -7.15
N THR A 23 -35.46 -5.28 -5.95
CA THR A 23 -35.68 -4.19 -4.98
C THR A 23 -34.38 -3.49 -4.58
N ILE A 24 -33.28 -4.23 -4.38
CA ILE A 24 -31.97 -3.64 -4.05
C ILE A 24 -31.46 -2.75 -5.19
N VAL A 25 -31.58 -3.24 -6.43
CA VAL A 25 -31.04 -2.54 -7.60
C VAL A 25 -31.92 -1.37 -8.02
N ASP A 26 -33.23 -1.54 -8.06
CA ASP A 26 -34.17 -0.55 -8.60
C ASP A 26 -34.66 0.44 -7.54
N ASP A 27 -35.09 -0.04 -6.38
CA ASP A 27 -35.73 0.81 -5.35
C ASP A 27 -34.70 1.46 -4.42
N HIS A 28 -33.65 0.70 -4.06
CA HIS A 28 -32.55 1.21 -3.24
C HIS A 28 -31.40 1.80 -4.07
N ASN A 29 -31.50 1.80 -5.40
CA ASN A 29 -30.57 2.44 -6.32
C ASN A 29 -29.12 1.94 -6.19
N ILE A 30 -28.92 0.67 -5.81
CA ILE A 30 -27.62 -0.01 -5.80
C ILE A 30 -27.43 -0.66 -7.18
N ASN A 31 -27.38 0.19 -8.21
CA ASN A 31 -27.40 -0.22 -9.62
C ASN A 31 -26.07 -0.03 -10.35
N SER A 32 -25.02 0.35 -9.63
CA SER A 32 -23.66 0.45 -10.17
C SER A 32 -22.64 -0.14 -9.21
N THR A 33 -21.57 -0.68 -9.78
CA THR A 33 -20.38 -1.13 -9.07
C THR A 33 -19.77 -0.02 -8.22
N ALA A 34 -19.73 1.21 -8.75
CA ALA A 34 -19.25 2.38 -8.03
C ALA A 34 -20.08 2.68 -6.77
N THR A 35 -21.40 2.42 -6.80
CA THR A 35 -22.24 2.53 -5.60
C THR A 35 -21.91 1.41 -4.62
N LEU A 36 -21.86 0.15 -5.09
CA LEU A 36 -21.64 -1.03 -4.25
C LEU A 36 -20.29 -1.00 -3.51
N THR A 37 -19.21 -0.56 -4.18
CA THR A 37 -17.85 -0.42 -3.58
C THR A 37 -17.76 0.58 -2.42
N LYS A 38 -18.74 1.48 -2.28
CA LYS A 38 -18.79 2.52 -1.24
C LYS A 38 -19.71 2.19 -0.08
N ILE A 39 -20.46 1.09 -0.18
CA ILE A 39 -21.40 0.66 0.86
C ILE A 39 -20.60 0.19 2.08
N LYS A 40 -20.99 0.67 3.26
CA LYS A 40 -20.40 0.30 4.55
C LYS A 40 -21.23 -0.80 5.23
N PRO A 41 -20.65 -1.60 6.15
CA PRO A 41 -21.37 -2.62 6.90
C PRO A 41 -22.65 -2.11 7.59
N ASP A 42 -22.60 -0.90 8.19
CA ASP A 42 -23.78 -0.25 8.80
C ASP A 42 -24.88 0.06 7.76
N THR A 43 -24.51 0.46 6.55
CA THR A 43 -25.45 0.70 5.44
C THR A 43 -26.10 -0.61 4.99
N VAL A 44 -25.34 -1.71 4.88
CA VAL A 44 -25.89 -3.05 4.59
C VAL A 44 -26.87 -3.48 5.68
N SER A 45 -26.49 -3.29 6.95
CA SER A 45 -27.35 -3.62 8.11
C SER A 45 -28.67 -2.85 8.07
N LYS A 46 -28.63 -1.56 7.74
CA LYS A 46 -29.84 -0.73 7.58
C LYS A 46 -30.68 -1.17 6.38
N LEU A 47 -30.04 -1.45 5.24
CA LEU A 47 -30.70 -1.96 4.03
C LEU A 47 -31.46 -3.26 4.32
N VAL A 48 -30.79 -4.26 4.91
CA VAL A 48 -31.40 -5.56 5.23
C VAL A 48 -32.52 -5.41 6.25
N LYS A 49 -32.41 -4.50 7.23
CA LYS A 49 -33.52 -4.20 8.15
C LYS A 49 -34.75 -3.66 7.43
N THR A 50 -34.56 -2.73 6.49
CA THR A 50 -35.65 -2.18 5.67
C THR A 50 -36.28 -3.24 4.78
N LEU A 51 -35.50 -4.14 4.19
CA LEU A 51 -36.01 -5.24 3.35
C LEU A 51 -36.78 -6.29 4.16
N ARG A 52 -36.36 -6.58 5.41
CA ARG A 52 -37.07 -7.51 6.31
C ARG A 52 -38.37 -6.90 6.85
N HIS A 53 -38.43 -5.59 7.03
CA HIS A 53 -39.58 -4.88 7.60
C HIS A 53 -39.88 -3.60 6.81
N PRO A 54 -40.41 -3.72 5.57
CA PRO A 54 -40.78 -2.56 4.79
C PRO A 54 -41.93 -1.83 5.48
N GLY A 55 -41.79 -0.52 5.68
CA GLY A 55 -42.87 0.29 6.24
C GLY A 55 -44.12 0.27 5.35
N GLY A 56 -45.29 0.59 5.93
CA GLY A 56 -46.52 0.79 5.14
C GLY A 56 -47.31 -0.47 4.77
N GLY A 57 -47.10 -1.59 5.48
CA GLY A 57 -47.92 -2.81 5.31
C GLY A 57 -47.47 -3.75 4.20
N GLY A 58 -46.30 -3.50 3.59
CA GLY A 58 -45.68 -4.43 2.66
C GLY A 58 -45.23 -5.73 3.34
N GLY A 59 -45.29 -6.84 2.61
CA GLY A 59 -44.72 -8.11 3.06
C GLY A 59 -43.20 -8.04 3.04
N GLY A 60 -42.55 -8.25 4.19
CA GLY A 60 -41.10 -8.28 4.29
C GLY A 60 -40.46 -9.52 3.67
N HIS A 61 -39.16 -9.42 3.36
CA HIS A 61 -38.39 -10.53 2.81
C HIS A 61 -37.62 -11.28 3.90
N ALA A 62 -37.66 -12.61 3.84
CA ALA A 62 -36.79 -13.45 4.68
C ALA A 62 -35.36 -13.45 4.11
N ILE A 63 -34.47 -12.71 4.75
CA ILE A 63 -33.04 -12.63 4.38
C ILE A 63 -32.23 -13.25 5.53
N PRO A 64 -31.47 -14.34 5.29
CA PRO A 64 -30.61 -14.95 6.31
C PRO A 64 -29.53 -13.98 6.82
N PHE A 65 -28.97 -14.27 8.00
CA PHE A 65 -27.86 -13.49 8.54
C PHE A 65 -26.59 -13.61 7.68
N GLN A 66 -26.25 -14.82 7.23
CA GLN A 66 -25.07 -15.06 6.40
C GLN A 66 -25.06 -14.20 5.13
N VAL A 67 -26.20 -14.12 4.44
CA VAL A 67 -26.33 -13.30 3.21
C VAL A 67 -26.06 -11.81 3.47
N GLN A 68 -26.34 -11.31 4.68
CA GLN A 68 -25.98 -9.94 5.06
C GLN A 68 -24.45 -9.76 5.17
N GLN A 69 -23.73 -10.76 5.69
CA GLN A 69 -22.27 -10.77 5.71
C GLN A 69 -21.73 -10.88 4.28
N ASP A 70 -22.27 -11.79 3.48
CA ASP A 70 -21.85 -12.01 2.09
C ASP A 70 -21.97 -10.73 1.23
N ILE A 71 -23.04 -9.93 1.39
CA ILE A 71 -23.17 -8.63 0.72
C ILE A 71 -22.04 -7.67 1.12
N THR A 72 -21.67 -7.69 2.40
CA THR A 72 -20.60 -6.85 2.94
C THR A 72 -19.24 -7.30 2.40
N ASP A 73 -19.00 -8.61 2.28
CA ASP A 73 -17.77 -9.17 1.72
C ASP A 73 -17.64 -8.90 0.23
N VAL A 74 -18.74 -9.01 -0.53
CA VAL A 74 -18.77 -8.60 -1.94
C VAL A 74 -18.42 -7.13 -2.09
N ALA A 75 -18.99 -6.24 -1.27
CA ALA A 75 -18.68 -4.81 -1.31
C ALA A 75 -17.19 -4.56 -1.02
N TRP A 76 -16.64 -5.23 -0.01
CA TRP A 76 -15.22 -5.15 0.34
C TRP A 76 -14.31 -5.68 -0.77
N LEU A 77 -14.62 -6.84 -1.34
CA LEU A 77 -13.86 -7.47 -2.43
C LEU A 77 -13.83 -6.58 -3.67
N LEU A 78 -14.98 -6.03 -4.07
CA LEU A 78 -15.04 -5.08 -5.19
C LEU A 78 -14.23 -3.83 -4.89
N LYS A 79 -14.31 -3.29 -3.67
CA LYS A 79 -13.48 -2.16 -3.24
C LYS A 79 -12.00 -2.52 -3.33
N HIS A 80 -11.59 -3.71 -2.90
CA HIS A 80 -10.22 -4.18 -3.00
C HIS A 80 -9.75 -4.31 -4.45
N ARG A 81 -10.55 -4.90 -5.34
CA ARG A 81 -10.22 -5.01 -6.78
C ARG A 81 -10.07 -3.65 -7.46
N VAL A 82 -10.92 -2.67 -7.12
CA VAL A 82 -10.76 -1.28 -7.58
C VAL A 82 -9.45 -0.68 -7.08
N ARG A 83 -9.12 -0.89 -5.79
CA ARG A 83 -7.86 -0.40 -5.19
C ARG A 83 -6.63 -1.00 -5.86
N THR A 84 -6.66 -2.28 -6.24
CA THR A 84 -5.54 -2.98 -6.90
C THR A 84 -5.60 -2.92 -8.43
N SER A 85 -6.49 -2.10 -9.00
CA SER A 85 -6.69 -2.01 -10.45
C SER A 85 -6.89 -3.39 -11.12
N ARG A 86 -7.48 -4.34 -10.40
CA ARG A 86 -7.81 -5.68 -10.93
C ARG A 86 -9.19 -5.67 -11.58
N ASP A 87 -9.37 -6.58 -12.53
CA ASP A 87 -10.69 -6.78 -13.13
C ASP A 87 -11.72 -7.17 -12.06
N LEU A 88 -12.89 -6.53 -12.12
CA LEU A 88 -13.96 -6.77 -11.17
C LEU A 88 -14.56 -8.17 -11.35
N ALA A 89 -14.52 -8.73 -12.57
CA ALA A 89 -15.03 -10.05 -12.94
C ALA A 89 -16.35 -10.45 -12.25
N ILE A 90 -17.26 -9.49 -12.07
CA ILE A 90 -18.47 -9.61 -11.22
C ILE A 90 -19.29 -10.88 -11.48
N PRO A 91 -19.49 -11.34 -12.73
CA PRO A 91 -20.26 -12.57 -13.01
C PRO A 91 -19.68 -13.84 -12.37
N THR A 92 -18.40 -13.80 -11.97
CA THR A 92 -17.67 -14.92 -11.35
C THR A 92 -17.67 -14.86 -9.83
N ILE A 93 -18.12 -13.75 -9.23
CA ILE A 93 -18.20 -13.61 -7.79
C ILE A 93 -19.43 -14.37 -7.28
N GLY A 94 -19.20 -15.35 -6.42
CA GLY A 94 -20.22 -16.11 -5.71
C GLY A 94 -19.66 -16.64 -4.40
N LEU A 95 -20.45 -17.44 -3.67
CA LEU A 95 -20.06 -17.97 -2.36
C LEU A 95 -18.64 -18.59 -2.30
N PRO A 96 -18.15 -19.35 -3.30
CA PRO A 96 -16.79 -19.93 -3.24
C PRO A 96 -15.66 -18.91 -3.24
N VAL A 97 -15.94 -17.68 -3.67
CA VAL A 97 -14.97 -16.56 -3.71
C VAL A 97 -14.97 -15.82 -2.37
N LEU A 98 -16.03 -15.94 -1.56
CA LEU A 98 -16.16 -15.32 -0.25
C LEU A 98 -15.52 -16.23 0.80
N THR A 99 -14.20 -16.11 0.95
CA THR A 99 -13.40 -16.94 1.85
C THR A 99 -13.26 -16.30 3.23
N ASP A 100 -12.96 -17.13 4.24
CA ASP A 100 -12.64 -16.67 5.61
C ASP A 100 -11.51 -15.62 5.62
N GLU A 101 -10.57 -15.69 4.68
CA GLU A 101 -9.50 -14.71 4.53
C GLU A 101 -10.03 -13.31 4.19
N LEU A 102 -11.06 -13.20 3.35
CA LEU A 102 -11.69 -11.91 3.05
C LEU A 102 -12.37 -11.33 4.28
N GLU A 103 -13.06 -12.17 5.06
CA GLU A 103 -13.70 -11.75 6.31
C GLU A 103 -12.67 -11.22 7.32
N ILE A 104 -11.57 -11.96 7.52
CA ILE A 104 -10.48 -11.56 8.43
C ILE A 104 -9.91 -10.20 8.02
N ASN A 105 -9.65 -10.00 6.73
CA ASN A 105 -9.08 -8.76 6.22
C ASN A 105 -10.06 -7.57 6.29
N ARG A 106 -11.34 -7.81 6.04
CA ARG A 106 -12.41 -6.83 6.23
C ARG A 106 -12.48 -6.40 7.70
N ASP A 107 -12.51 -7.35 8.62
CA ASP A 107 -12.62 -7.09 10.05
C ASP A 107 -11.38 -6.34 10.58
N HIS A 108 -10.19 -6.68 10.07
CA HIS A 108 -8.97 -5.93 10.31
C HIS A 108 -9.07 -4.47 9.83
N GLU A 109 -9.62 -4.23 8.63
CA GLU A 109 -9.82 -2.87 8.10
C GLU A 109 -10.85 -2.07 8.94
N GLU A 110 -11.88 -2.72 9.46
CA GLU A 110 -12.93 -2.07 10.28
C GLU A 110 -12.44 -1.72 11.69
N GLN A 111 -11.61 -2.55 12.31
CA GLN A 111 -11.05 -2.31 13.65
C GLN A 111 -9.87 -1.34 13.63
N TRP A 112 -9.27 -1.14 12.46
CA TRP A 112 -8.08 -0.31 12.32
C TRP A 112 -8.39 1.18 12.56
N THR A 113 -7.50 1.82 13.32
CA THR A 113 -7.57 3.25 13.62
C THR A 113 -6.34 3.95 13.06
N GLU A 114 -6.57 5.00 12.28
CA GLU A 114 -5.49 5.77 11.66
C GLU A 114 -4.67 6.54 12.70
N PRO A 115 -3.33 6.45 12.66
CA PRO A 115 -2.45 7.32 13.44
C PRO A 115 -2.67 8.80 13.08
N SER A 116 -2.52 9.69 14.07
CA SER A 116 -2.75 11.14 13.85
C SER A 116 -1.54 11.88 13.27
N SER A 117 -0.33 11.33 13.39
CA SER A 117 0.91 11.97 12.94
C SER A 117 2.04 10.96 12.72
N LEU A 118 3.02 11.33 11.90
CA LEU A 118 4.30 10.62 11.81
C LEU A 118 5.12 10.92 13.08
N ASP A 119 5.10 10.03 14.06
CA ASP A 119 5.98 10.10 15.22
C ASP A 119 7.30 9.40 14.91
N ILE A 120 8.19 10.12 14.20
CA ILE A 120 9.45 9.57 13.70
C ILE A 120 10.62 10.44 14.18
N GLU A 121 11.60 9.78 14.81
CA GLU A 121 12.87 10.42 15.15
C GLU A 121 13.81 10.44 13.93
N ILE A 122 14.13 11.64 13.45
CA ILE A 122 15.05 11.82 12.33
C ILE A 122 16.48 11.50 12.78
N THR A 123 17.00 10.36 12.34
CA THR A 123 18.38 9.93 12.62
C THR A 123 19.32 10.40 11.51
N ARG A 124 19.87 11.61 11.62
CA ARG A 124 20.71 12.22 10.55
C ARG A 124 22.00 11.48 10.21
N ASN A 125 22.50 10.65 11.13
CA ASN A 125 23.69 9.82 10.88
C ASN A 125 23.35 8.55 10.11
N ASP A 126 22.06 8.20 10.02
CA ASP A 126 21.55 7.00 9.36
C ASP A 126 20.25 7.34 8.62
N TRP A 127 20.41 7.95 7.45
CA TRP A 127 19.30 8.32 6.59
C TRP A 127 18.53 7.11 6.08
N ASN A 128 19.20 5.97 5.86
CA ASN A 128 18.56 4.72 5.45
C ASN A 128 17.52 4.29 6.49
N LYS A 129 17.90 4.28 7.78
CA LYS A 129 16.96 3.99 8.86
C LYS A 129 15.80 4.98 8.88
N THR A 130 16.10 6.28 8.76
CA THR A 130 15.05 7.32 8.76
C THR A 130 14.04 7.10 7.63
N PHE A 131 14.49 6.84 6.40
CA PHE A 131 13.59 6.59 5.27
C PHE A 131 12.82 5.28 5.41
N ARG A 132 13.44 4.18 5.88
CA ARG A 132 12.73 2.93 6.17
C ARG A 132 11.61 3.15 7.17
N THR A 133 11.86 3.87 8.27
CA THR A 133 10.82 4.18 9.26
C THR A 133 9.72 5.08 8.70
N ILE A 134 10.04 6.03 7.81
CA ILE A 134 9.02 6.82 7.10
C ILE A 134 8.17 5.91 6.20
N GLU A 135 8.80 5.08 5.38
CA GLU A 135 8.12 4.15 4.45
C GLU A 135 7.18 3.19 5.21
N GLU A 136 7.66 2.58 6.30
CA GLU A 136 6.88 1.72 7.19
C GLU A 136 5.71 2.48 7.84
N SER A 137 5.97 3.71 8.32
CA SER A 137 4.93 4.53 8.93
C SER A 137 3.84 4.91 7.94
N LEU A 138 4.19 5.21 6.68
CA LEU A 138 3.24 5.56 5.62
C LEU A 138 2.33 4.39 5.24
N THR A 139 2.75 3.13 5.43
CA THR A 139 1.86 1.97 5.28
C THR A 139 0.72 1.98 6.30
N ASN A 140 0.95 2.60 7.46
CA ASN A 140 -0.05 2.79 8.51
C ASN A 140 -0.89 4.06 8.32
N PHE A 141 -0.94 4.70 7.15
CA PHE A 141 -1.92 5.75 6.86
C PHE A 141 -2.79 5.27 5.71
N LYS A 142 -4.11 5.17 5.92
CA LYS A 142 -5.06 4.60 4.96
C LYS A 142 -6.11 5.66 4.67
N GLU A 143 -5.86 6.45 3.64
CA GLU A 143 -6.66 7.62 3.27
C GLU A 143 -7.95 7.25 2.49
N VAL A 144 -8.43 8.14 1.62
CA VAL A 144 -9.77 8.19 0.98
C VAL A 144 -10.37 6.84 0.54
N HIS A 145 -9.54 5.90 0.07
CA HIS A 145 -10.00 4.59 -0.41
C HIS A 145 -9.58 3.40 0.45
N GLY A 146 -8.92 3.62 1.59
CA GLY A 146 -8.32 2.56 2.38
C GLY A 146 -7.07 1.97 1.72
N CYS A 147 -6.35 2.78 0.92
CA CYS A 147 -5.04 2.42 0.37
C CYS A 147 -3.94 2.95 1.29
N PRO A 148 -2.91 2.13 1.62
CA PRO A 148 -1.75 2.59 2.38
C PRO A 148 -1.02 3.71 1.66
N LEU A 149 -0.73 4.83 2.32
CA LEU A 149 -0.15 6.05 1.73
C LEU A 149 1.23 5.81 1.11
N SER A 150 1.94 4.76 1.54
CA SER A 150 3.21 4.31 0.97
C SER A 150 3.14 4.00 -0.54
N TYR A 151 1.96 3.73 -1.12
CA TYR A 151 1.81 3.60 -2.57
C TYR A 151 2.22 4.88 -3.34
N THR A 152 2.12 6.05 -2.70
CA THR A 152 2.38 7.35 -3.34
C THR A 152 3.87 7.60 -3.58
N ILE A 153 4.76 6.90 -2.88
CA ILE A 153 6.21 7.07 -2.94
C ILE A 153 6.91 5.97 -3.75
N ARG A 154 6.16 5.02 -4.34
CA ARG A 154 6.71 3.99 -5.24
C ARG A 154 7.53 4.62 -6.37
N VAL A 155 8.69 4.06 -6.68
CA VAL A 155 9.54 4.59 -7.77
C VAL A 155 8.78 4.57 -9.11
N ALA A 156 8.19 3.43 -9.46
CA ALA A 156 7.36 3.29 -10.65
C ALA A 156 5.94 3.84 -10.43
N THR A 157 5.46 4.67 -11.36
CA THR A 157 4.07 5.15 -11.40
C THR A 157 3.13 4.17 -12.11
N ALA A 158 3.69 3.29 -12.94
CA ALA A 158 2.96 2.26 -13.66
C ALA A 158 2.64 1.08 -12.73
N ILE A 159 1.47 0.48 -12.94
CA ILE A 159 1.03 -0.74 -12.27
C ILE A 159 1.78 -1.94 -12.91
N PRO A 160 2.12 -2.98 -12.13
CA PRO A 160 2.67 -4.23 -12.66
C PRO A 160 1.84 -4.78 -13.84
N ALA A 161 2.54 -5.17 -14.91
CA ALA A 161 1.93 -5.74 -16.10
C ALA A 161 1.53 -7.21 -15.87
N ASP A 162 0.46 -7.66 -16.52
CA ASP A 162 0.02 -9.04 -16.44
C ASP A 162 0.95 -10.02 -17.19
N PRO A 163 1.09 -11.29 -16.75
CA PRO A 163 0.41 -11.88 -15.60
C PRO A 163 1.03 -11.44 -14.26
N ASP A 164 0.17 -11.02 -13.32
CA ASP A 164 0.55 -10.61 -11.97
C ASP A 164 -0.37 -11.30 -10.94
N PRO A 165 -0.09 -12.58 -10.60
CA PRO A 165 -0.94 -13.36 -9.70
C PRO A 165 -0.87 -12.82 -8.26
N SER A 166 -1.98 -12.90 -7.53
CA SER A 166 -2.03 -12.42 -6.14
C SER A 166 -1.08 -13.16 -5.19
N THR A 167 -0.62 -14.36 -5.57
CA THR A 167 0.35 -15.17 -4.82
C THR A 167 1.76 -14.59 -4.79
N ASP A 168 2.06 -13.60 -5.63
CA ASP A 168 3.38 -12.97 -5.70
C ASP A 168 3.57 -11.91 -4.60
N TYR A 169 2.49 -11.58 -3.87
CA TYR A 169 2.49 -10.62 -2.78
C TYR A 169 2.48 -11.35 -1.42
N ALA A 170 3.30 -10.87 -0.49
CA ALA A 170 3.35 -11.42 0.87
C ALA A 170 2.08 -11.11 1.68
N SER A 171 1.41 -10.00 1.35
CA SER A 171 0.16 -9.57 1.98
C SER A 171 -0.74 -8.82 1.01
N ILE A 172 -2.01 -8.68 1.38
CA ILE A 172 -2.99 -7.83 0.67
C ILE A 172 -2.53 -6.36 0.64
N GLU A 173 -1.86 -5.90 1.69
CA GLU A 173 -1.37 -4.51 1.74
C GLU A 173 -0.25 -4.27 0.74
N ASP A 174 0.69 -5.21 0.61
CA ASP A 174 1.77 -5.15 -0.38
C ASP A 174 1.21 -5.12 -1.81
N GLU A 175 0.17 -5.90 -2.07
CA GLU A 175 -0.54 -5.89 -3.34
C GLU A 175 -1.20 -4.53 -3.61
N ILE A 176 -1.90 -3.96 -2.61
CA ILE A 176 -2.52 -2.63 -2.74
C ILE A 176 -1.44 -1.58 -3.00
N ILE A 177 -0.34 -1.61 -2.26
CA ILE A 177 0.78 -0.68 -2.47
C ILE A 177 1.29 -0.82 -3.90
N ALA A 178 1.60 -2.04 -4.34
CA ALA A 178 2.17 -2.30 -5.65
C ALA A 178 1.23 -1.95 -6.82
N ARG A 179 -0.09 -2.08 -6.65
CA ARG A 179 -1.06 -1.95 -7.75
C ARG A 179 -2.00 -0.75 -7.68
N ALA A 180 -1.96 0.04 -6.60
CA ALA A 180 -2.81 1.22 -6.49
C ALA A 180 -2.57 2.20 -7.66
N PRO A 181 -3.63 2.71 -8.31
CA PRO A 181 -3.46 3.56 -9.48
C PRO A 181 -2.98 4.94 -9.05
N MET A 182 -1.84 5.38 -9.60
CA MET A 182 -1.40 6.77 -9.50
C MET A 182 -1.86 7.59 -10.69
N VAL A 183 -1.84 6.98 -11.88
CA VAL A 183 -2.22 7.61 -13.14
C VAL A 183 -3.37 6.84 -13.79
N ASN A 184 -4.17 7.55 -14.59
CA ASN A 184 -5.19 6.94 -15.44
C ASN A 184 -4.55 6.41 -16.74
N ALA A 185 -5.38 5.84 -17.63
CA ALA A 185 -4.94 5.35 -18.93
C ALA A 185 -4.34 6.42 -19.85
N GLN A 186 -4.59 7.71 -19.58
CA GLN A 186 -4.05 8.85 -20.31
C GLN A 186 -2.72 9.36 -19.72
N GLY A 187 -2.27 8.79 -18.60
CA GLY A 187 -1.07 9.23 -17.88
C GLY A 187 -1.31 10.38 -16.90
N ASP A 188 -2.54 10.86 -16.74
CA ASP A 188 -2.87 11.90 -15.78
C ASP A 188 -3.06 11.33 -14.38
N PHE A 189 -2.57 12.04 -13.37
CA PHE A 189 -2.77 11.65 -11.97
C PHE A 189 -4.26 11.56 -11.62
N VAL A 190 -4.67 10.42 -11.04
CA VAL A 190 -6.05 10.19 -10.60
C VAL A 190 -6.40 11.08 -9.40
N ALA A 191 -7.68 11.39 -9.21
CA ALA A 191 -8.14 12.30 -8.16
C ALA A 191 -7.82 11.79 -6.73
N THR A 192 -7.83 10.46 -6.56
CA THR A 192 -7.50 9.78 -5.30
C THR A 192 -6.04 10.03 -4.93
N PHE A 193 -5.14 9.75 -5.88
CA PHE A 193 -3.71 10.04 -5.75
C PHE A 193 -3.42 11.50 -5.46
N ARG A 194 -4.10 12.47 -6.08
CA ARG A 194 -3.88 13.89 -5.79
C ARG A 194 -4.21 14.26 -4.34
N THR A 195 -5.27 13.67 -3.80
CA THR A 195 -5.68 13.88 -2.40
C THR A 195 -4.64 13.28 -1.46
N ASP A 196 -4.27 12.02 -1.70
CA ASP A 196 -3.29 11.29 -0.89
C ASP A 196 -1.92 11.96 -0.96
N ASN A 197 -1.48 12.40 -2.14
CA ASN A 197 -0.25 13.15 -2.34
C ASN A 197 -0.22 14.47 -1.53
N THR A 198 -1.37 15.12 -1.41
CA THR A 198 -1.51 16.32 -0.57
C THR A 198 -1.43 15.97 0.93
N THR A 199 -1.98 14.83 1.36
CA THR A 199 -1.80 14.33 2.73
C THR A 199 -0.32 14.03 3.00
N LEU A 200 0.35 13.31 2.10
CA LEU A 200 1.77 13.01 2.23
C LEU A 200 2.58 14.29 2.41
N TRP A 201 2.29 15.33 1.61
CA TRP A 201 2.92 16.64 1.78
C TRP A 201 2.70 17.22 3.18
N LYS A 202 1.47 17.17 3.72
CA LYS A 202 1.19 17.68 5.07
C LYS A 202 2.02 16.94 6.12
N LEU A 203 2.07 15.62 6.05
CA LEU A 203 2.82 14.77 6.98
C LEU A 203 4.34 15.07 6.91
N LEU A 204 4.92 15.07 5.71
CA LEU A 204 6.34 15.40 5.52
C LEU A 204 6.64 16.83 5.93
N SER A 205 5.75 17.78 5.63
CA SER A 205 5.95 19.17 6.04
C SER A 205 5.93 19.32 7.55
N ALA A 206 5.05 18.62 8.27
CA ALA A 206 5.05 18.64 9.73
C ALA A 206 6.34 18.05 10.30
N LEU A 207 6.86 16.97 9.69
CA LEU A 207 8.08 16.29 10.13
C LEU A 207 9.34 17.15 9.90
N PHE A 208 9.46 17.82 8.75
CA PHE A 208 10.70 18.48 8.35
C PHE A 208 10.71 20.01 8.50
N LYS A 209 9.58 20.68 8.74
CA LYS A 209 9.48 22.16 8.70
C LYS A 209 10.48 22.90 9.59
N ASP A 210 10.78 22.36 10.77
CA ASP A 210 11.71 22.97 11.73
C ASP A 210 13.13 22.39 11.64
N THR A 211 13.44 21.71 10.54
CA THR A 211 14.75 21.09 10.28
C THR A 211 15.50 21.79 9.15
N VAL A 212 16.83 21.61 9.11
CA VAL A 212 17.67 22.09 7.99
C VAL A 212 17.22 21.47 6.66
N ASP A 213 16.73 20.23 6.72
CA ASP A 213 16.27 19.44 5.58
C ASP A 213 15.02 20.03 4.89
N TRP A 214 14.34 21.00 5.52
CA TRP A 214 13.22 21.73 4.93
C TRP A 214 13.58 22.42 3.61
N THR A 215 14.83 22.87 3.44
CA THR A 215 15.25 23.59 2.23
C THR A 215 15.10 22.74 0.97
N ASP A 216 15.28 21.44 1.10
CA ASP A 216 15.26 20.50 -0.03
C ASP A 216 13.84 20.34 -0.57
N ILE A 217 12.83 20.37 0.31
CA ILE A 217 11.43 20.13 -0.05
C ILE A 217 10.57 21.40 -0.16
N LYS A 218 11.06 22.55 0.29
CA LYS A 218 10.30 23.82 0.36
C LYS A 218 9.64 24.23 -0.96
N HIS A 219 10.27 23.93 -2.09
CA HIS A 219 9.77 24.30 -3.41
C HIS A 219 8.45 23.59 -3.76
N CYS A 220 8.17 22.43 -3.17
CA CYS A 220 6.91 21.68 -3.31
C CYS A 220 5.74 22.28 -2.50
N ALA A 221 6.00 23.26 -1.62
CA ALA A 221 4.96 23.81 -0.73
C ALA A 221 3.80 24.51 -1.44
N ARG A 222 4.06 25.10 -2.61
CA ARG A 222 3.03 25.79 -3.40
C ARG A 222 2.03 24.82 -4.01
N THR A 223 2.52 23.68 -4.51
CA THR A 223 1.71 22.64 -5.16
C THR A 223 1.21 21.58 -4.18
N LYS A 224 1.79 21.53 -2.97
CA LYS A 224 1.55 20.50 -1.94
C LYS A 224 1.84 19.10 -2.49
N ASP A 225 2.94 18.99 -3.22
CA ASP A 225 3.35 17.74 -3.87
C ASP A 225 4.23 16.91 -2.93
N GLY A 226 3.64 15.92 -2.25
CA GLY A 226 4.32 15.09 -1.26
C GLY A 226 5.29 14.08 -1.88
N ARG A 227 4.93 13.49 -3.02
CA ARG A 227 5.74 12.50 -3.74
C ARG A 227 7.04 13.12 -4.19
N THR A 228 6.97 14.26 -4.88
CA THR A 228 8.17 14.97 -5.35
C THR A 228 9.04 15.37 -4.16
N ALA A 229 8.43 15.90 -3.10
CA ALA A 229 9.15 16.22 -1.86
C ALA A 229 9.87 15.00 -1.25
N PHE A 230 9.21 13.84 -1.17
CA PHE A 230 9.82 12.62 -0.65
C PHE A 230 10.99 12.14 -1.52
N LEU A 231 10.78 12.06 -2.84
CA LEU A 231 11.80 11.58 -3.78
C LEU A 231 13.01 12.51 -3.85
N ASP A 232 12.79 13.82 -3.83
CA ASP A 232 13.87 14.81 -3.82
C ASP A 232 14.67 14.74 -2.52
N LEU A 233 13.99 14.61 -1.38
CA LEU A 233 14.67 14.46 -0.09
C LEU A 233 15.47 13.14 -0.02
N LYS A 234 14.87 12.04 -0.50
CA LYS A 234 15.55 10.73 -0.60
C LYS A 234 16.76 10.83 -1.51
N SER A 235 16.64 11.46 -2.67
CA SER A 235 17.76 11.67 -3.60
C SER A 235 18.84 12.61 -3.02
N ALA A 236 18.47 13.62 -2.25
CA ALA A 236 19.43 14.56 -1.64
C ALA A 236 20.26 13.91 -0.52
N ARG A 237 19.70 12.93 0.19
CA ARG A 237 20.34 12.28 1.34
C ARG A 237 20.94 10.91 1.03
N LEU A 238 20.30 10.13 0.15
CA LEU A 238 20.71 8.80 -0.27
C LEU A 238 21.16 8.75 -1.74
N GLY A 239 21.43 9.90 -2.36
CA GLY A 239 21.92 9.95 -3.75
C GLY A 239 23.33 9.38 -3.91
N ALA A 240 23.83 9.35 -5.15
CA ALA A 240 25.08 8.70 -5.52
C ALA A 240 26.30 9.03 -4.63
N GLN A 241 26.41 10.27 -4.13
CA GLN A 241 27.50 10.66 -3.25
C GLN A 241 27.43 9.96 -1.87
N TYR A 242 26.23 9.77 -1.33
CA TYR A 242 26.04 9.01 -0.09
C TYR A 242 26.41 7.54 -0.31
N THR A 243 25.88 6.92 -1.37
CA THR A 243 26.21 5.53 -1.73
C THR A 243 27.71 5.31 -1.90
N ASN A 244 28.39 6.21 -2.61
CA ASN A 244 29.85 6.16 -2.80
C ASN A 244 30.65 6.32 -1.51
N ASN A 245 30.20 7.20 -0.60
CA ASN A 245 30.89 7.41 0.67
C ASN A 245 30.71 6.19 1.59
N VAL A 246 29.50 5.65 1.69
CA VAL A 246 29.20 4.50 2.53
C VAL A 246 29.84 3.23 1.98
N SER A 247 29.81 3.01 0.66
CA SER A 247 30.50 1.88 0.04
C SER A 247 32.02 1.96 0.28
N ALA A 248 32.64 3.13 0.11
CA ALA A 248 34.06 3.31 0.37
C ALA A 248 34.44 3.08 1.85
N GLU A 249 33.56 3.46 2.79
CA GLU A 249 33.75 3.19 4.21
C GLU A 249 33.66 1.69 4.53
N ILE A 250 32.65 1.00 3.99
CA ILE A 250 32.48 -0.45 4.18
C ILE A 250 33.63 -1.21 3.53
N GLU A 251 34.06 -0.85 2.32
CA GLU A 251 35.21 -1.43 1.64
C GLU A 251 36.50 -1.22 2.43
N ARG A 252 36.71 -0.03 3.00
CA ARG A 252 37.85 0.23 3.88
C ARG A 252 37.81 -0.65 5.13
N ARG A 253 36.63 -0.82 5.75
CA ARG A 253 36.44 -1.74 6.89
C ARG A 253 36.77 -3.18 6.47
N TRP A 254 36.26 -3.61 5.32
CA TRP A 254 36.48 -4.93 4.76
C TRP A 254 37.96 -5.22 4.48
N LEU A 255 38.67 -4.31 3.82
CA LEU A 255 40.11 -4.42 3.53
C LEU A 255 40.97 -4.42 4.81
N ALA A 256 40.50 -3.76 5.88
CA ALA A 256 41.19 -3.73 7.17
C ALA A 256 40.97 -5.02 7.98
N LEU A 257 39.97 -5.85 7.66
CA LEU A 257 39.74 -7.12 8.33
C LEU A 257 40.87 -8.09 7.99
N SER A 258 41.65 -8.44 9.01
CA SER A 258 42.71 -9.44 8.92
C SER A 258 42.60 -10.46 10.04
N TYR A 259 42.91 -11.71 9.73
CA TYR A 259 42.96 -12.78 10.69
C TYR A 259 44.37 -13.38 10.75
N ALA A 260 45.05 -13.15 11.87
CA ALA A 260 46.40 -13.66 12.13
C ALA A 260 46.41 -14.71 13.27
N GLY A 261 45.28 -15.40 13.45
CA GLY A 261 45.06 -16.33 14.56
C GLY A 261 44.28 -15.71 15.74
N PRO A 262 43.86 -16.55 16.71
CA PRO A 262 42.99 -16.13 17.81
C PRO A 262 43.72 -15.23 18.82
N LYS A 263 43.15 -14.06 19.10
CA LYS A 263 43.57 -13.15 20.18
C LYS A 263 42.48 -13.06 21.25
N ARG A 264 42.83 -12.52 22.42
CA ARG A 264 41.96 -12.42 23.60
C ARG A 264 40.53 -11.91 23.31
N ASN A 265 40.38 -10.93 22.41
CA ASN A 265 39.10 -10.33 22.02
C ASN A 265 38.83 -10.39 20.50
N TRP A 266 39.52 -11.28 19.77
CA TRP A 266 39.38 -11.41 18.32
C TRP A 266 39.49 -12.88 17.94
N LYS A 267 38.35 -13.54 17.80
CA LYS A 267 38.24 -14.94 17.39
C LYS A 267 37.90 -15.04 15.91
N PHE A 268 38.04 -16.23 15.35
CA PHE A 268 37.66 -16.49 13.95
C PHE A 268 36.18 -16.16 13.70
N ASP A 269 35.30 -16.51 14.64
CA ASP A 269 33.86 -16.18 14.53
C ASP A 269 33.60 -14.67 14.44
N ASP A 270 34.41 -13.85 15.13
CA ASP A 270 34.30 -12.39 15.06
C ASP A 270 34.74 -11.89 13.70
N TYR A 271 35.83 -12.44 13.15
CA TYR A 271 36.30 -12.13 11.79
C TYR A 271 35.23 -12.50 10.74
N ALA A 272 34.70 -13.72 10.78
CA ALA A 272 33.68 -14.19 9.86
C ALA A 272 32.38 -13.38 9.96
N ARG A 273 31.95 -13.03 11.18
CA ARG A 273 30.77 -12.18 11.43
C ARG A 273 30.96 -10.78 10.84
N ASN A 274 32.10 -10.13 11.08
CA ASN A 274 32.39 -8.81 10.54
C ASN A 274 32.47 -8.81 9.01
N HIS A 275 33.01 -9.88 8.40
CA HIS A 275 33.00 -10.05 6.95
C HIS A 275 31.57 -10.17 6.40
N LYS A 276 30.73 -11.00 7.03
CA LYS A 276 29.33 -11.17 6.65
C LYS A 276 28.56 -9.84 6.81
N GLU A 277 28.81 -9.10 7.88
CA GLU A 277 28.21 -7.79 8.11
C GLU A 277 28.57 -6.79 7.01
N CYS A 278 29.86 -6.69 6.62
CA CYS A 278 30.27 -5.81 5.51
C CYS A 278 29.58 -6.21 4.19
N PHE A 279 29.48 -7.51 3.91
CA PHE A 279 28.79 -8.00 2.71
C PHE A 279 27.29 -7.67 2.71
N LEU A 280 26.61 -7.88 3.85
CA LEU A 280 25.19 -7.53 3.99
C LEU A 280 24.95 -6.03 3.83
N LEU A 281 25.79 -5.19 4.46
CA LEU A 281 25.69 -3.73 4.35
C LEU A 281 25.91 -3.23 2.93
N LEU A 282 26.86 -3.82 2.17
CA LEU A 282 27.05 -3.50 0.75
C LEU A 282 25.86 -3.93 -0.10
N ALA A 283 25.27 -5.09 0.19
CA ALA A 283 24.08 -5.59 -0.51
C ALA A 283 22.81 -4.75 -0.24
N GLU A 284 22.76 -4.02 0.88
CA GLU A 284 21.66 -3.10 1.20
C GLU A 284 21.76 -1.73 0.51
N LEU A 285 22.90 -1.40 -0.10
CA LEU A 285 23.06 -0.14 -0.84
C LEU A 285 22.46 -0.27 -2.25
N ASP A 286 21.36 0.46 -2.49
CA ASP A 286 20.83 0.66 -3.83
C ASP A 286 21.93 1.24 -4.76
N ASP A 287 22.06 0.69 -5.96
CA ASP A 287 23.07 1.03 -6.98
C ASP A 287 24.55 0.68 -6.67
N TYR A 288 24.87 -0.09 -5.62
CA TYR A 288 26.24 -0.62 -5.46
C TYR A 288 26.53 -1.68 -6.54
N GLN A 289 27.49 -1.38 -7.42
CA GLN A 289 28.12 -2.38 -8.28
C GLN A 289 29.41 -2.85 -7.63
N GLU A 290 29.58 -4.17 -7.49
CA GLU A 290 30.86 -4.73 -7.11
C GLU A 290 31.94 -4.20 -8.08
N PRO A 291 33.08 -3.68 -7.56
CA PRO A 291 34.14 -3.17 -8.41
C PRO A 291 34.65 -4.28 -9.34
N ASP A 292 34.44 -4.12 -10.66
CA ASP A 292 35.06 -5.00 -11.66
C ASP A 292 36.56 -4.69 -11.79
N GLU A 293 37.32 -5.58 -12.43
CA GLU A 293 38.77 -5.39 -12.65
C GLU A 293 39.12 -4.11 -13.45
N ARG A 294 38.15 -3.47 -14.11
CA ARG A 294 38.29 -2.22 -14.87
C ARG A 294 37.97 -0.97 -14.05
N THR A 295 37.24 -1.05 -12.95
CA THR A 295 36.98 0.10 -12.06
C THR A 295 38.15 0.38 -11.10
N ARG A 296 39.05 -0.59 -10.91
CA ARG A 296 40.27 -0.45 -10.09
C ARG A 296 41.43 0.21 -10.85
N TYR A 297 41.29 1.46 -11.28
CA TYR A 297 42.47 2.26 -11.64
C TYR A 297 43.10 2.84 -10.38
N ILE A 298 44.06 2.08 -9.82
CA ILE A 298 45.02 2.60 -8.86
C ILE A 298 45.98 3.48 -9.65
N TYR A 299 45.91 4.80 -9.44
CA TYR A 299 47.05 5.66 -9.76
C TYR A 299 48.20 5.24 -8.85
N ILE A 300 49.19 4.55 -9.44
CA ILE A 300 50.52 4.32 -8.83
C ILE A 300 51.36 5.58 -9.06
#